data_AF-A0AA44UUY0-F1
#
_entry.id   AF-A0AA44UUY0-F1
#
_cell.length_a   1.000
_cell.length_b   1.000
_cell.length_c   1.000
_cell.angle_alpha   90.00
_cell.angle_beta   90.00
_cell.angle_gamma   90.00
#
_symmetry.space_group_name_H-M   'P 1'
#
loop_
_entity.id
_entity.type
_entity.pdbx_description
1 polymer ?
#
loop_
_entity_poly.entity_id
_entity_poly.type
_entity_poly.pdbx_seq_one_letter_code
_entity_poly.pdbx_strand_id
1 'polypeptide(L)'
;MAGGDVAERTVEDYLDAVASRLVGPRATRAAILDELRDGLQDAIETRVRCGAHRGVAVGAAVAEFGAPEVIARGFAGELAGSRARRTVAAYLGTGPLVGLLWPA
;
A
#
# COMPACT_ATOMS: atom_id res chain seq x y z
N MET A 1 -2.52 -23.92 -2.52
CA MET A 1 -3.77 -23.28 -2.11
C MET A 1 -3.59 -22.47 -0.82
N ALA A 2 -3.20 -23.09 0.31
CA ALA A 2 -3.06 -22.39 1.60
C ALA A 2 -2.18 -21.11 1.62
N GLY A 3 -1.13 -21.03 0.79
CA GLY A 3 -0.27 -19.84 0.71
C GLY A 3 -0.91 -18.62 0.02
N GLY A 4 -1.92 -18.83 -0.82
CA GLY A 4 -2.70 -17.75 -1.44
C GLY A 4 -3.62 -17.08 -0.42
N ASP A 5 -4.32 -17.90 0.37
CA ASP A 5 -5.25 -17.40 1.39
C ASP A 5 -4.55 -16.61 2.51
N VAL A 6 -3.34 -17.04 2.91
CA VAL A 6 -2.52 -16.28 3.88
C VAL A 6 -2.11 -14.92 3.29
N ALA A 7 -1.67 -14.91 2.03
CA ALA A 7 -1.25 -13.69 1.36
C ALA A 7 -2.38 -12.67 1.21
N GLU A 8 -3.58 -13.13 0.86
CA GLU A 8 -4.76 -12.27 0.75
C GLU A 8 -5.17 -11.70 2.11
N ARG A 9 -5.17 -12.53 3.16
CA ARG A 9 -5.39 -12.04 4.54
C ARG A 9 -4.39 -10.99 4.97
N THR A 10 -3.10 -11.15 4.65
CA THR A 10 -2.09 -10.14 4.99
C THR A 10 -2.37 -8.78 4.34
N VAL A 11 -2.87 -8.76 3.10
CA VAL A 11 -3.26 -7.52 2.42
C VAL A 11 -4.50 -6.91 3.07
N GLU A 12 -5.52 -7.72 3.36
CA GLU A 12 -6.74 -7.28 4.02
C GLU A 12 -6.44 -6.70 5.42
N ASP A 13 -5.66 -7.42 6.24
CA ASP A 13 -5.26 -7.00 7.59
C ASP A 13 -4.52 -5.64 7.56
N TYR A 14 -3.67 -5.45 6.55
CA TYR A 14 -2.97 -4.18 6.36
C TYR A 14 -3.93 -3.03 6.01
N LEU A 15 -4.84 -3.24 5.06
CA LEU A 15 -5.82 -2.23 4.66
C LEU A 15 -6.78 -1.89 5.80
N ASP A 16 -7.20 -2.87 6.59
CA ASP A 16 -8.04 -2.68 7.78
C ASP A 16 -7.30 -1.86 8.86
N ALA A 17 -6.00 -2.13 9.04
CA ALA A 17 -5.16 -1.33 9.93
C ALA A 17 -5.08 0.13 9.46
N VAL A 18 -4.95 0.41 8.16
CA VAL A 18 -5.00 1.78 7.64
C VAL A 18 -6.39 2.40 7.82
N ALA A 19 -7.45 1.66 7.45
CA ALA A 19 -8.82 2.13 7.48
C ALA A 19 -9.27 2.60 8.87
N SER A 20 -8.90 1.86 9.91
CA SER A 20 -9.20 2.19 11.31
C SER A 20 -8.55 3.50 11.79
N ARG A 21 -7.53 4.00 11.09
CA ARG A 21 -6.76 5.20 11.46
C ARG A 21 -7.09 6.42 10.61
N LEU A 22 -7.70 6.25 9.44
CA LEU A 22 -8.20 7.38 8.66
C LEU A 22 -9.29 8.12 9.46
N VAL A 23 -9.48 9.42 9.22
CA VAL A 23 -10.57 10.25 9.79
C VAL A 23 -11.15 11.13 8.70
N GLY A 24 -12.46 11.05 8.44
CA GLY A 24 -13.10 11.84 7.39
C GLY A 24 -14.26 11.11 6.68
N PRO A 25 -14.77 11.67 5.57
CA PRO A 25 -15.92 11.15 4.84
C PRO A 25 -15.71 9.71 4.35
N ARG A 26 -16.77 8.88 4.44
CA ARG A 26 -16.72 7.47 4.02
C ARG A 26 -16.28 7.29 2.57
N ALA A 27 -16.76 8.14 1.66
CA ALA A 27 -16.42 8.07 0.24
C ALA A 27 -14.92 8.33 -0.01
N THR A 28 -14.34 9.34 0.65
CA THR A 28 -12.92 9.67 0.52
C THR A 28 -12.04 8.57 1.10
N ARG A 29 -12.43 8.00 2.25
CA ARG A 29 -11.73 6.85 2.84
C ARG A 29 -11.74 5.63 1.92
N ALA A 30 -12.90 5.32 1.31
CA ALA A 30 -13.01 4.21 0.37
C ALA A 30 -12.07 4.40 -0.83
N ALA A 31 -12.05 5.60 -1.42
CA ALA A 31 -11.14 5.92 -2.51
C ALA A 31 -9.66 5.75 -2.14
N ILE A 32 -9.26 6.15 -0.91
CA ILE A 32 -7.88 5.93 -0.43
C ILE A 32 -7.57 4.44 -0.31
N LEU A 33 -8.49 3.64 0.21
CA LEU A 33 -8.29 2.20 0.39
C LEU A 33 -8.25 1.45 -0.95
N ASP A 34 -9.06 1.86 -1.92
CA ASP A 34 -9.03 1.30 -3.28
C ASP A 34 -7.66 1.57 -3.95
N GLU A 35 -7.17 2.81 -3.88
CA GLU A 35 -5.85 3.17 -4.44
C GLU A 35 -4.70 2.43 -3.73
N LEU A 36 -4.77 2.26 -2.41
CA LEU A 36 -3.78 1.46 -1.67
C LEU A 36 -3.82 -0.02 -2.04
N ARG A 37 -5.03 -0.58 -2.27
CA ARG A 37 -5.20 -1.97 -2.70
C ARG A 37 -4.59 -2.17 -4.08
N ASP A 38 -4.90 -1.28 -5.02
CA ASP A 38 -4.35 -1.33 -6.39
C ASP A 38 -2.82 -1.23 -6.37
N GLY A 39 -2.25 -0.27 -5.63
CA GLY A 39 -0.80 -0.14 -5.50
C GLY A 39 -0.12 -1.36 -4.87
N LEU A 40 -0.74 -1.98 -3.85
CA LEU A 40 -0.22 -3.23 -3.26
C LEU A 40 -0.25 -4.38 -4.27
N GLN A 41 -1.34 -4.51 -5.02
CA GLN A 41 -1.48 -5.54 -6.05
C GLN A 41 -0.41 -5.38 -7.13
N ASP A 42 -0.19 -4.16 -7.64
CA ASP A 42 0.85 -3.86 -8.62
C ASP A 42 2.26 -4.20 -8.10
N ALA A 43 2.55 -3.86 -6.85
CA ALA A 43 3.83 -4.17 -6.20
C ALA A 43 4.05 -5.68 -6.01
N ILE A 44 3.00 -6.42 -5.68
CA ILE A 44 3.01 -7.89 -5.55
C ILE A 44 3.21 -8.54 -6.92
N GLU A 45 2.43 -8.12 -7.92
CA GLU A 45 2.50 -8.66 -9.27
C GLU A 45 3.88 -8.44 -9.89
N THR A 46 4.44 -7.25 -9.73
CA THR A 46 5.79 -6.94 -10.23
C THR A 46 6.82 -7.93 -9.66
N ARG A 47 6.78 -8.18 -8.35
CA ARG A 47 7.69 -9.13 -7.70
C ARG A 47 7.47 -10.57 -8.15
N VAL A 48 6.22 -10.99 -8.30
CA VAL A 48 5.87 -12.32 -8.82
C VAL A 48 6.37 -12.48 -10.26
N ARG A 49 6.21 -11.46 -11.10
CA ARG A 49 6.76 -11.44 -12.48
C ARG A 49 8.29 -11.51 -12.48
N CYS A 50 8.95 -10.94 -11.47
CA CYS A 50 10.39 -11.07 -11.25
C CYS A 50 10.81 -12.42 -10.61
N GLY A 51 9.88 -13.36 -10.41
CA GLY A 51 10.17 -14.72 -9.93
C GLY A 51 10.03 -14.94 -8.43
N ALA A 52 9.56 -13.94 -7.66
CA ALA A 52 9.33 -14.12 -6.23
C ALA A 52 8.11 -15.03 -5.96
N HIS A 53 8.19 -15.86 -4.92
CA HIS A 53 7.03 -16.58 -4.42
C HIS A 53 5.99 -15.59 -3.87
N ARG A 54 4.69 -15.80 -4.15
CA ARG A 54 3.61 -14.85 -3.82
C ARG A 54 3.61 -14.41 -2.34
N GLY A 55 3.79 -15.33 -1.40
CA GLY A 55 3.85 -14.96 0.03
C GLY A 55 5.01 -14.02 0.39
N VAL A 56 6.18 -14.21 -0.26
CA VAL A 56 7.35 -13.32 -0.09
C VAL A 56 7.07 -11.96 -0.76
N ALA A 57 6.44 -11.98 -1.94
CA ALA A 57 6.06 -10.76 -2.64
C ALA A 57 5.09 -9.90 -1.82
N VAL A 58 4.09 -10.51 -1.17
CA VAL A 58 3.15 -9.80 -0.27
C VAL A 58 3.86 -9.20 0.92
N GLY A 59 4.67 -9.98 1.64
CA GLY A 59 5.42 -9.47 2.79
C GLY A 59 6.34 -8.31 2.41
N ALA A 60 7.01 -8.40 1.27
CA ALA A 60 7.87 -7.34 0.76
C ALA A 60 7.08 -6.09 0.31
N ALA A 61 5.92 -6.25 -0.33
CA ALA A 61 5.08 -5.14 -0.73
C ALA A 61 4.49 -4.39 0.48
N VAL A 62 4.00 -5.10 1.49
CA VAL A 62 3.51 -4.48 2.73
C VAL A 62 4.65 -3.78 3.48
N ALA A 63 5.83 -4.38 3.53
CA ALA A 63 7.01 -3.74 4.15
C ALA A 63 7.46 -2.48 3.40
N GLU A 64 7.37 -2.47 2.06
CA GLU A 64 7.68 -1.31 1.22
C GLU A 64 6.69 -0.16 1.44
N PHE A 65 5.40 -0.46 1.58
CA PHE A 65 4.38 0.54 1.90
C PHE A 65 4.56 1.12 3.30
N GLY A 66 5.10 0.34 4.23
CA GLY A 66 5.49 0.81 5.55
C GLY A 66 4.35 0.72 6.58
N ALA A 67 4.49 1.46 7.69
CA ALA A 67 3.58 1.33 8.82
C ALA A 67 2.19 1.95 8.53
N PRO A 68 1.07 1.28 8.87
CA PRO A 68 -0.28 1.79 8.66
C PRO A 68 -0.52 3.20 9.25
N GLU A 69 0.12 3.53 10.37
CA GLU A 69 0.05 4.86 11.00
C GLU A 69 0.69 5.95 10.16
N VAL A 70 1.81 5.65 9.49
CA VAL A 70 2.52 6.60 8.64
C VAL A 70 1.69 6.88 7.39
N ILE A 71 1.16 5.82 6.77
CA ILE A 71 0.28 5.93 5.61
C ILE A 71 -0.98 6.72 5.94
N ALA A 72 -1.70 6.36 7.01
CA ALA A 72 -2.92 7.06 7.40
C ALA A 72 -2.68 8.55 7.70
N ARG A 73 -1.54 8.89 8.33
CA ARG A 73 -1.15 10.28 8.59
C ARG A 73 -0.83 11.04 7.30
N GLY A 74 -0.21 10.40 6.32
CA GLY A 74 0.04 10.98 5.00
C GLY A 74 -1.23 11.48 4.32
N PHE A 75 -2.32 10.71 4.44
CA PHE A 75 -3.64 11.07 3.91
C PHE A 75 -4.44 12.04 4.79
N ALA A 76 -4.04 12.28 6.04
CA ALA A 76 -4.78 13.18 6.94
C ALA A 76 -4.82 14.62 6.39
N GLY A 77 -3.76 15.08 5.70
CA GLY A 77 -3.75 16.38 5.02
C GLY A 77 -4.70 16.45 3.82
N GLU A 78 -4.79 15.37 3.05
CA GLU A 78 -5.73 15.21 1.93
C GLU A 78 -7.20 15.14 2.39
N LEU A 79 -7.45 14.62 3.59
CA LEU A 79 -8.78 14.58 4.21
C LEU A 79 -9.19 15.94 4.82
N ALA A 80 -8.21 16.77 5.21
CA ALA A 80 -8.44 18.09 5.80
C ALA A 80 -8.67 19.20 4.75
N GLY A 81 -8.09 19.07 3.55
CA GLY A 81 -8.31 19.98 2.43
C GLY A 81 -9.16 19.31 1.34
N SER A 82 -10.33 19.84 1.03
CA SER A 82 -11.37 19.26 0.16
C SER A 82 -11.03 19.09 -1.34
N ARG A 83 -9.76 18.82 -1.70
CA ARG A 83 -9.32 18.39 -3.04
C ARG A 83 -8.06 17.53 -2.95
N ALA A 84 -8.21 16.21 -3.02
CA ALA A 84 -7.08 15.31 -3.29
C ALA A 84 -7.18 14.82 -4.74
N ARG A 85 -6.34 15.37 -5.61
CA ARG A 85 -6.12 14.83 -6.96
C ARG A 85 -5.17 13.64 -6.83
N ARG A 86 -5.72 12.44 -6.93
CA ARG A 86 -5.29 11.22 -7.68
C ARG A 86 -3.80 10.94 -7.97
N THR A 87 -2.83 11.46 -7.21
CA THR A 87 -1.42 11.42 -7.64
C THR A 87 -0.42 10.95 -6.57
N VAL A 88 -0.78 10.88 -5.29
CA VAL A 88 0.19 10.55 -4.23
C VAL A 88 0.53 9.05 -4.17
N ALA A 89 -0.43 8.14 -4.41
CA ALA A 89 -0.18 6.69 -4.38
C ALA A 89 0.70 6.23 -5.56
N ALA A 90 0.50 6.78 -6.76
CA ALA A 90 1.34 6.48 -7.93
C ALA A 90 2.81 6.90 -7.72
N TYR A 91 3.09 7.95 -6.93
CA TYR A 91 4.47 8.32 -6.57
C TYR A 91 5.13 7.34 -5.60
N LEU A 92 4.37 6.67 -4.73
CA LEU A 92 4.90 5.61 -3.87
C LEU A 92 5.21 4.33 -4.66
N GLY A 93 4.47 4.05 -5.74
CA GLY A 93 4.72 2.91 -6.63
C GLY A 93 5.74 3.15 -7.76
N THR A 94 6.03 4.41 -8.11
CA THR A 94 6.97 4.76 -9.21
C THR A 94 8.19 5.57 -8.75
N GLY A 95 8.31 5.92 -7.47
CA GLY A 95 9.50 6.51 -6.88
C GLY A 95 10.63 5.48 -6.75
N PRO A 96 11.74 5.60 -7.49
CA PRO A 96 12.66 4.52 -7.79
C PRO A 96 13.53 4.11 -6.59
N LEU A 97 13.83 2.81 -6.50
CA LEU A 97 15.17 2.30 -6.15
C LEU A 97 15.83 2.82 -4.85
N VAL A 98 15.10 3.20 -3.80
CA VAL A 98 15.75 3.61 -2.52
C VAL A 98 16.49 2.45 -1.84
N GLY A 99 16.20 1.19 -2.21
CA GLY A 99 16.92 0.01 -1.72
C GLY A 99 18.12 -0.45 -2.55
N LEU A 100 18.34 0.08 -3.76
CA LEU A 100 19.35 -0.42 -4.69
C LEU A 100 20.64 0.42 -4.76
N LEU A 101 20.75 1.51 -3.98
CA LEU A 101 21.93 2.37 -3.90
C LEU A 101 22.28 2.76 -2.44
N TRP A 102 22.55 1.77 -1.58
CA TRP A 102 23.36 2.04 -0.39
C TRP A 102 24.83 1.67 -0.67
N PRO A 103 25.79 2.61 -0.65
CA PRO A 103 27.20 2.25 -0.59
C PRO A 103 27.50 1.64 0.78
N ALA A 104 27.92 0.38 0.80
CA ALA A 104 28.67 -0.20 1.92
C ALA A 104 30.07 0.40 1.96
#